data_AF-A0A091ER87-F1
#
_entry.id   AF-A0A091ER87-F1
#
_cell.length_a   1.000
_cell.length_b   1.000
_cell.length_c   1.000
_cell.angle_alpha   90.00
_cell.angle_beta   90.00
_cell.angle_gamma   90.00
#
_symmetry.space_group_name_H-M   'P 1'
#
loop_
_entity.id
_entity.type
_entity.pdbx_description
1 polymer ?
#
loop_
_entity_poly.entity_id
_entity_poly.type
_entity_poly.pdbx_seq_one_letter_code
_entity_poly.pdbx_strand_id
1 'polypeptide(L)' 'MALPSILTEAEIAAGLQSCQAADSFDCKTFFVKVGLKSKDQADKVFGILDQDRSGFTEEEELKLFLKNFSASARALT' A
#
# COMPACT_ATOMS: atom_id res chain seq x y z
N MET A 1 2.13 12.04 -6.92
CA MET A 1 3.31 11.18 -7.13
C MET A 1 2.81 9.75 -7.20
N ALA A 2 3.25 8.96 -8.17
CA ALA A 2 2.72 7.63 -8.35
C ALA A 2 3.59 6.61 -7.60
N LEU A 3 2.98 5.64 -6.92
CA LEU A 3 3.67 4.52 -6.26
C LEU A 3 4.74 3.81 -7.12
N PRO A 4 4.60 3.67 -8.47
CA PRO A 4 5.64 3.12 -9.34
C PRO A 4 6.97 3.89 -9.35
N SER A 5 7.01 5.13 -8.85
CA SER A 5 8.25 5.91 -8.73
C SER A 5 9.07 5.53 -7.49
N ILE A 6 8.44 4.85 -6.52
CA ILE A 6 9.02 4.50 -5.21
C ILE A 6 9.22 3.00 -5.10
N LEU A 7 8.29 2.22 -5.67
CA LEU A 7 8.22 0.77 -5.63
C LEU A 7 8.19 0.22 -7.05
N THR A 8 8.84 -0.91 -7.26
CA THR A 8 8.80 -1.58 -8.58
C THR A 8 7.48 -2.32 -8.77
N GLU A 9 7.03 -2.48 -10.03
CA GLU A 9 5.82 -3.26 -10.33
C GLU A 9 5.89 -4.69 -9.79
N ALA A 10 7.07 -5.29 -9.78
CA ALA A 10 7.31 -6.62 -9.20
C ALA A 10 7.07 -6.66 -7.69
N GLU A 11 7.55 -5.66 -6.95
CA GLU A 11 7.33 -5.53 -5.51
C GLU A 11 5.87 -5.26 -5.17
N ILE A 12 5.21 -4.39 -5.94
CA ILE A 12 3.78 -4.11 -5.81
C ILE A 12 2.97 -5.39 -6.04
N ALA A 13 3.27 -6.13 -7.10
CA ALA A 13 2.62 -7.40 -7.40
C ALA A 13 2.84 -8.42 -6.27
N ALA A 14 4.06 -8.53 -5.74
CA ALA A 14 4.37 -9.43 -4.62
C ALA A 14 3.62 -9.06 -3.34
N GLY A 15 3.46 -7.76 -3.05
CA GLY A 15 2.63 -7.28 -1.95
C GLY A 15 1.16 -7.64 -2.14
N LEU A 16 0.58 -7.33 -3.31
CA LEU A 16 -0.81 -7.63 -3.64
C LEU A 16 -1.09 -9.14 -3.60
N GLN A 17 -0.15 -9.94 -4.08
CA GLN A 17 -0.25 -11.39 -4.06
C GLN A 17 -0.17 -11.96 -2.63
N SER A 18 0.51 -11.28 -1.70
CA SER A 18 0.52 -11.67 -0.29
C SER A 18 -0.82 -11.42 0.42
N CYS A 19 -1.65 -10.53 -0.12
CA CYS A 19 -2.94 -10.14 0.46
C CYS A 19 -4.13 -10.54 -0.43
N GLN A 20 -3.92 -11.52 -1.31
CA GLN A 20 -4.92 -12.00 -2.25
C GLN A 20 -6.04 -12.79 -1.56
N ALA A 21 -5.73 -13.44 -0.43
CA ALA A 21 -6.72 -14.14 0.38
C ALA A 21 -7.60 -13.16 1.17
N ALA A 22 -8.90 -13.49 1.29
CA ALA A 22 -9.81 -12.82 2.20
C ALA A 22 -9.25 -12.85 3.63
N ASP A 23 -9.33 -11.73 4.36
CA ASP A 23 -8.81 -11.56 5.73
C ASP A 23 -7.29 -11.78 5.93
N SER A 24 -6.50 -11.94 4.86
CA SER A 24 -5.04 -12.18 4.95
C SER A 24 -4.21 -10.91 4.79
N PHE A 25 -4.83 -9.73 4.71
CA PHE A 25 -4.08 -8.49 4.59
C PHE A 25 -3.39 -8.16 5.91
N ASP A 26 -2.07 -8.22 5.91
CA ASP A 26 -1.25 -7.75 7.02
C ASP A 26 -0.35 -6.62 6.55
N CYS A 27 -0.58 -5.43 7.10
CA CYS A 27 0.11 -4.22 6.67
C CYS A 27 1.63 -4.36 6.84
N LYS A 28 2.09 -4.92 7.97
CA LYS A 28 3.53 -5.11 8.25
C LYS A 28 4.18 -6.01 7.20
N THR A 29 3.55 -7.15 6.90
CA THR A 29 4.03 -8.11 5.92
C THR A 29 4.00 -7.53 4.52
N PHE A 30 2.93 -6.81 4.18
CA PHE A 30 2.79 -6.11 2.91
C PHE A 30 3.93 -5.09 2.72
N PHE A 31 4.19 -4.22 3.70
CA PHE A 31 5.28 -3.25 3.67
C PHE A 31 6.65 -3.93 3.43
N VAL A 32 6.91 -5.04 4.11
CA VAL A 32 8.14 -5.83 3.92
C VAL A 32 8.20 -6.43 2.50
N LYS A 33 7.07 -6.92 1.98
CA LYS A 33 6.96 -7.55 0.65
C LYS A 33 7.13 -6.54 -0.48
N VAL A 34 6.55 -5.35 -0.37
CA VAL A 34 6.71 -4.29 -1.38
C VAL A 34 8.07 -3.60 -1.29
N GLY A 35 8.96 -4.01 -0.38
CA GLY A 35 10.31 -3.48 -0.32
C GLY A 35 10.45 -2.14 0.42
N LEU A 36 9.45 -1.76 1.23
CA LEU A 36 9.49 -0.55 2.06
C LEU A 36 10.42 -0.75 3.26
N LYS A 37 11.73 -0.70 2.98
CA LYS A 37 12.80 -0.93 3.96
C LYS A 37 13.31 0.36 4.60
N SER A 38 13.07 1.51 3.97
CA SER A 38 13.55 2.81 4.43
C SER A 38 12.40 3.71 4.88
N LYS A 39 12.65 4.48 5.94
CA LYS A 39 11.71 5.47 6.47
C LYS A 39 11.25 6.48 5.41
N ASP A 40 12.15 6.95 4.55
CA ASP A 40 11.83 7.87 3.45
C ASP A 40 10.81 7.28 2.46
N GLN A 41 10.96 6.01 2.09
CA GLN A 41 10.00 5.34 1.21
C GLN A 41 8.66 5.14 1.94
N ALA A 42 8.70 4.77 3.23
CA ALA A 42 7.49 4.62 4.04
C ALA A 42 6.73 5.94 4.14
N ASP A 43 7.40 7.06 4.44
CA ASP A 43 6.80 8.39 4.53
C ASP A 43 6.23 8.85 3.17
N LYS A 44 6.90 8.54 2.05
CA LYS A 44 6.36 8.81 0.70
C LYS A 44 5.12 7.99 0.37
N VAL A 45 5.11 6.71 0.73
CA VAL A 45 3.95 5.82 0.52
C VAL A 45 2.80 6.27 1.42
N PHE A 46 3.09 6.62 2.67
CA PHE A 46 2.11 7.16 3.60
C PHE A 46 1.48 8.45 3.06
N GLY A 47 2.28 9.39 2.54
CA GLY A 47 1.75 10.61 1.93
C GLY A 47 0.99 10.44 0.60
N ILE A 48 1.04 9.25 -0.02
CA ILE A 48 0.16 8.90 -1.17
C ILE A 48 -1.16 8.31 -0.66
N LEU A 49 -1.12 7.59 0.46
CA LEU A 49 -2.27 6.93 1.07
C LEU A 49 -3.14 7.89 1.89
N ASP A 50 -2.49 8.79 2.62
CA ASP A 50 -3.05 9.90 3.37
C ASP A 50 -3.51 10.98 2.37
N GLN A 51 -4.73 10.84 1.87
CA GLN A 51 -5.30 11.74 0.87
C GLN A 51 -5.65 13.08 1.48
N ASP A 52 -6.09 13.08 2.75
CA ASP A 52 -6.48 14.28 3.48
C ASP A 52 -5.27 15.01 4.13
N ARG A 53 -4.09 14.37 4.13
CA ARG A 53 -2.86 14.87 4.76
C ARG A 53 -3.03 15.15 6.25
N SER A 54 -3.90 14.39 6.91
CA SER A 54 -4.10 14.46 8.36
C SER A 54 -2.90 13.92 9.13
N GLY A 55 -2.03 13.15 8.48
CA GLY A 55 -0.94 12.40 9.10
C GLY A 55 -1.36 11.03 9.62
N PHE A 56 -2.61 10.62 9.35
CA PHE A 56 -3.16 9.32 9.73
C PHE A 56 -3.88 8.70 8.54
N THR A 57 -3.82 7.37 8.41
CA THR A 57 -4.64 6.66 7.42
C THR A 57 -5.95 6.24 8.09
N GLU A 58 -7.06 6.79 7.65
CA GLU A 58 -8.39 6.43 8.16
C GLU A 58 -8.87 5.10 7.58
N GLU A 59 -9.91 4.51 8.18
CA GLU A 59 -10.44 3.21 7.73
C GLU A 59 -10.93 3.25 6.27
N GLU A 60 -11.53 4.36 5.84
CA GLU A 60 -12.01 4.54 4.46
C GLU A 60 -10.85 4.62 3.46
N GLU A 61 -9.75 5.28 3.83
CA GLU A 61 -8.53 5.32 3.03
C GLU A 61 -7.83 3.96 3.01
N LEU A 62 -7.82 3.28 4.15
CA LEU A 62 -7.27 1.93 4.28
C LEU A 62 -8.05 0.96 3.37
N LYS A 63 -9.38 1.08 3.26
CA LYS A 63 -10.19 0.29 2.31
C LYS A 63 -9.72 0.46 0.86
N LEU A 64 -9.27 1.67 0.51
CA LEU A 64 -8.75 2.01 -0.81
C LEU A 64 -7.22 1.82 -0.92
N PHE A 65 -6.53 1.40 0.14
CA PHE A 65 -5.08 1.25 0.20
C PHE A 65 -4.55 0.47 -1.01
N LEU A 66 -5.06 -0.74 -1.25
CA LEU A 66 -4.60 -1.59 -2.35
C LEU A 66 -4.86 -0.97 -3.74
N LYS A 67 -5.93 -0.18 -3.88
CA LYS A 67 -6.27 0.50 -5.13
C LYS A 67 -5.27 1.60 -5.51
N ASN A 68 -4.58 2.19 -4.53
CA ASN A 68 -3.49 3.12 -4.79
C ASN A 68 -2.30 2.41 -5.47
N PHE A 69 -2.03 1.16 -5.10
CA PHE A 69 -0.94 0.35 -5.69
C PHE A 69 -1.28 -0.19 -7.07
N SER A 70 -2.51 -0.67 -7.25
CA SER A 70 -3.02 -1.10 -8.54
C SER A 70 -4.50 -0.80 -8.66
N ALA A 71 -4.91 -0.13 -9.74
CA ALA A 71 -6.32 0.16 -10.01
C ALA A 71 -7.19 -1.12 -10.10
N SER A 72 -6.59 -2.27 -10.41
CA SER A 72 -7.26 -3.57 -10.46
C SER A 72 -7.29 -4.31 -9.12
N ALA A 73 -6.70 -3.77 -8.05
CA ALA A 73 -6.71 -4.41 -6.75
C ALA A 73 -8.07 -4.29 -6.05
N ARG A 74 -8.40 -5.30 -5.24
CA ARG A 74 -9.65 -5.28 -4.44
C ARG A 74 -9.56 -4.25 -3.32
N ALA A 75 -10.71 -3.72 -2.90
CA ALA A 75 -10.78 -2.98 -1.65
C ALA A 75 -10.52 -3.92 -0.47
N LEU A 76 -9.86 -3.42 0.57
CA LEU A 76 -9.79 -4.15 1.84
C LEU A 76 -11.20 -4.18 2.43
N THR A 77 -11.63 -5.39 2.80
CA THR A 77 -12.94 -5.68 3.40
C THR A 77 -12.72 -6.28 4.76
#